data_AF-A0A154PEF9-F1
#
_entry.id   AF-A0A154PEF9-F1
#
_cell.length_a   1.000
_cell.length_b   1.000
_cell.length_c   1.000
_cell.angle_alpha   90.00
_cell.angle_beta   90.00
_cell.angle_gamma   90.00
#
_symmetry.space_group_name_H-M   'P 1'
#
loop_
_entity.id
_entity.type
_entity.pdbx_description
1 polymer ?
#
loop_
_entity_poly.entity_id
_entity_poly.type
_entity_poly.pdbx_seq_one_letter_code
_entity_poly.pdbx_strand_id
1 'polypeptide(L)'
;IVMVGLDNAGKTTILYQFLMNEVVHTSPTIGSNVEEVVWKNIHFIMWDLGGQQSLRAAWSTYYTNTEFIIMVIDSTDRERLGVIREELYSMLNHEELSKANVLVYANKQDLKGSMTAAEISRQLDLTSIKKHQWHIQSCCALTGEGLYQGLEWIVGRLKKT
;
A
#
# COMPACT_ATOMS: atom_id res chain seq x y z
N ILE A 1 4.36 -2.62 -9.59
CA ILE A 1 3.55 -2.31 -8.38
C ILE A 1 3.93 -0.91 -7.91
N VAL A 2 2.97 -0.09 -7.51
CA VAL A 2 3.24 1.17 -6.79
C VAL A 2 2.75 1.06 -5.36
N MET A 3 3.62 1.40 -4.41
CA MET A 3 3.34 1.44 -2.98
C MET A 3 3.21 2.91 -2.55
N VAL A 4 2.01 3.26 -2.10
CA VAL A 4 1.58 4.63 -1.77
C VAL A 4 0.91 4.66 -0.40
N GLY A 5 0.73 5.85 0.15
CA GLY A 5 0.29 6.06 1.52
C GLY A 5 0.92 7.31 2.11
N LEU A 6 0.31 7.85 3.16
CA LEU A 6 0.82 9.06 3.80
C LEU A 6 2.24 8.84 4.36
N ASP A 7 2.93 9.94 4.67
CA ASP A 7 4.16 9.91 5.44
C ASP A 7 3.96 9.16 6.76
N ASN A 8 5.02 8.47 7.21
CA ASN A 8 5.03 7.62 8.40
C ASN A 8 4.12 6.37 8.36
N ALA A 9 3.42 6.07 7.25
CA ALA A 9 2.56 4.87 7.17
C ALA A 9 3.32 3.53 7.24
N GLY A 10 4.62 3.51 6.95
CA GLY A 10 5.49 2.32 7.01
C GLY A 10 5.78 1.65 5.66
N LYS A 11 5.63 2.36 4.54
CA LYS A 11 5.86 1.85 3.18
C LYS A 11 7.28 1.30 2.97
N THR A 12 8.28 2.13 3.23
CA THR A 12 9.70 1.77 3.13
C THR A 12 10.06 0.61 4.06
N THR A 13 9.49 0.58 5.27
CA THR A 13 9.65 -0.54 6.20
C THR A 13 9.08 -1.84 5.61
N ILE A 14 7.89 -1.81 5.00
CA ILE A 14 7.30 -2.98 4.33
C ILE A 14 8.18 -3.44 3.16
N LEU A 15 8.67 -2.51 2.33
CA LEU A 15 9.55 -2.83 1.20
C LEU A 15 10.80 -3.56 1.67
N TYR A 16 11.50 -3.03 2.68
CA TYR A 16 12.71 -3.67 3.21
C TYR A 16 12.41 -4.94 4.01
N GLN A 17 11.25 -5.05 4.66
CA GLN A 17 10.81 -6.30 5.28
C GLN A 17 10.68 -7.42 4.24
N PHE A 18 10.18 -7.11 3.03
CA PHE A 18 10.15 -8.11 1.95
C PHE A 18 11.53 -8.49 1.42
N LEU A 19 12.47 -7.53 1.35
CA LEU A 19 13.80 -7.74 0.79
C LEU A 19 14.75 -8.47 1.73
N MET A 20 14.72 -8.10 3.01
CA MET A 20 15.75 -8.47 3.99
C MET A 20 15.20 -9.37 5.10
N ASN A 21 13.88 -9.48 5.23
CA ASN A 21 13.22 -10.15 6.36
C ASN A 21 13.68 -9.59 7.74
N GLU A 22 14.10 -8.32 7.76
CA GLU A 22 14.59 -7.60 8.93
C GLU A 22 14.03 -6.18 8.94
N VAL A 23 13.90 -5.62 10.15
CA VAL A 23 13.48 -4.23 10.35
C VAL A 23 14.67 -3.31 10.14
N VAL A 24 14.62 -2.52 9.08
CA VAL A 24 15.61 -1.47 8.81
C VAL A 24 15.11 -0.16 9.40
N HIS A 25 16.00 0.59 10.06
CA HIS A 25 15.72 1.98 10.42
C HIS A 25 15.62 2.84 9.15
N THR A 26 14.45 3.40 8.89
CA THR A 26 14.18 4.20 7.70
C THR A 26 14.05 5.69 8.04
N SER A 27 14.59 6.54 7.18
CA SER A 27 14.30 7.97 7.16
C SER A 27 13.10 8.26 6.23
N PRO A 28 12.42 9.41 6.36
CA PRO A 28 11.37 9.80 5.41
C PRO A 28 11.88 9.78 3.97
N THR A 29 11.24 9.00 3.10
CA THR A 29 11.59 8.92 1.68
C THR A 29 11.41 10.27 1.01
N ILE A 30 12.44 10.73 0.30
CA ILE A 30 12.39 11.91 -0.57
C ILE A 30 12.40 11.39 -2.01
N GLY A 31 11.30 11.54 -2.73
CA GLY A 31 11.13 11.00 -4.08
C GLY A 31 10.61 9.56 -4.08
N SER A 32 11.38 8.61 -4.62
CA SER A 32 10.98 7.21 -4.78
C SER A 32 12.15 6.24 -4.61
N ASN A 33 11.88 5.06 -4.07
CA ASN A 33 12.76 3.88 -4.15
C ASN A 33 12.15 2.85 -5.10
N VAL A 34 12.98 2.07 -5.78
CA VAL A 34 12.53 0.92 -6.59
C VAL A 34 13.37 -0.29 -6.26
N GLU A 35 12.70 -1.39 -5.97
CA GLU A 35 13.37 -2.65 -5.63
C GLU A 35 12.63 -3.82 -6.28
N GLU A 36 13.37 -4.88 -6.56
CA GLU A 36 12.83 -6.15 -7.04
C GLU A 36 12.65 -7.11 -5.86
N VAL A 37 11.40 -7.39 -5.52
CA VAL A 37 11.04 -8.37 -4.48
C VAL A 37 10.74 -9.70 -5.15
N VAL A 38 11.45 -10.76 -4.76
CA VAL A 38 11.21 -12.12 -5.26
C VAL A 38 10.49 -12.94 -4.21
N TRP A 39 9.28 -13.42 -4.53
CA TRP A 39 8.51 -14.30 -3.65
C TRP A 39 7.77 -15.37 -4.45
N LYS A 40 7.92 -16.64 -4.06
CA LYS A 40 7.36 -17.81 -4.78
C LYS A 40 7.71 -17.85 -6.28
N ASN A 41 8.94 -17.50 -6.63
CA ASN A 41 9.45 -17.38 -8.01
C ASN A 41 8.70 -16.33 -8.85
N ILE A 42 8.00 -15.39 -8.22
CA ILE A 42 7.39 -14.23 -8.87
C ILE A 42 8.22 -13.01 -8.51
N HIS A 43 8.54 -12.23 -9.54
CA HIS A 43 9.35 -11.03 -9.44
C HIS A 43 8.42 -9.81 -9.41
N PHE A 44 8.48 -9.04 -8.33
CA PHE A 44 7.69 -7.84 -8.15
C PHE A 44 8.60 -6.62 -8.20
N ILE A 45 8.47 -5.81 -9.26
CA ILE A 45 9.06 -4.48 -9.28
C ILE A 45 8.15 -3.55 -8.47
N MET A 46 8.63 -3.14 -7.29
CA MET A 46 7.89 -2.32 -6.33
C MET A 46 8.50 -0.92 -6.24
N TRP A 47 7.68 0.09 -6.55
CA TRP A 47 8.01 1.50 -6.35
C TRP A 47 7.47 1.99 -5.00
N ASP A 48 8.33 2.33 -4.04
CA ASP A 48 7.96 3.01 -2.79
C ASP A 48 8.03 4.53 -3.00
N LEU A 49 6.90 5.21 -2.89
CA LEU A 49 6.79 6.64 -3.18
C LEU A 49 6.72 7.48 -1.89
N GLY A 50 7.38 8.63 -1.87
CA GLY A 50 7.33 9.58 -0.76
C GLY A 50 5.89 10.00 -0.42
N GLY A 51 5.55 9.97 0.87
CA GLY A 51 4.17 10.18 1.36
C GLY A 51 3.86 11.59 1.88
N GLN A 52 4.88 12.45 1.98
CA GLN A 52 4.72 13.83 2.43
C GLN A 52 3.80 14.58 1.47
N GLN A 53 2.98 15.50 1.99
CA GLN A 53 2.01 16.25 1.19
C GLN A 53 2.62 16.90 -0.06
N SER A 54 3.82 17.47 0.05
CA SER A 54 4.52 18.11 -1.07
C SER A 54 4.95 17.16 -2.19
N LEU A 55 4.99 15.85 -1.94
CA LEU A 55 5.44 14.84 -2.90
C LEU A 55 4.29 14.07 -3.58
N ARG A 56 3.06 14.12 -3.03
CA ARG A 56 1.95 13.29 -3.53
C ARG A 56 1.51 13.63 -4.95
N ALA A 57 1.68 14.89 -5.35
CA ALA A 57 1.43 15.32 -6.73
C ALA A 57 2.31 14.58 -7.76
N ALA A 58 3.48 14.07 -7.34
CA ALA A 58 4.37 13.31 -8.21
C ALA A 58 4.01 11.82 -8.30
N TRP A 59 3.04 11.31 -7.53
CA TRP A 59 2.68 9.88 -7.61
C TRP A 59 2.24 9.46 -9.01
N SER A 60 1.54 10.34 -9.73
CA SER A 60 1.03 10.07 -11.09
C SER A 60 2.11 9.79 -12.12
N THR A 61 3.36 10.21 -11.88
CA THR A 61 4.48 9.92 -12.79
C THR A 61 4.88 8.44 -12.78
N TYR A 62 4.35 7.65 -11.84
CA TYR A 62 4.65 6.22 -11.69
C TYR A 62 3.48 5.30 -12.05
N TYR A 63 2.35 5.82 -12.53
CA TYR A 63 1.15 5.02 -12.77
C TYR A 63 1.24 4.14 -14.01
N THR A 64 2.01 4.54 -15.01
CA THR A 64 2.13 3.80 -16.26
C THR A 64 2.56 2.35 -16.03
N ASN A 65 1.82 1.41 -16.63
CA ASN A 65 2.00 -0.04 -16.47
C ASN A 65 1.84 -0.56 -15.03
N THR A 66 1.14 0.18 -14.16
CA THR A 66 0.83 -0.30 -12.81
C THR A 66 -0.34 -1.29 -12.82
N GLU A 67 -0.07 -2.53 -12.43
CA GLU A 67 -1.09 -3.57 -12.26
C GLU A 67 -1.70 -3.60 -10.85
N PHE A 68 -0.93 -3.20 -9.84
CA PHE A 68 -1.35 -3.19 -8.44
C PHE A 68 -0.90 -1.92 -7.73
N ILE A 69 -1.84 -1.35 -7.00
CA ILE A 69 -1.62 -0.30 -6.02
C ILE A 69 -1.59 -0.96 -4.64
N ILE A 70 -0.50 -0.79 -3.90
CA ILE A 70 -0.44 -1.12 -2.48
C ILE A 70 -0.60 0.18 -1.70
N MET A 71 -1.74 0.36 -1.04
CA MET A 71 -2.01 1.50 -0.18
C MET A 71 -1.74 1.15 1.28
N VAL A 72 -0.70 1.74 1.86
CA VAL A 72 -0.29 1.51 3.25
C VAL A 72 -0.89 2.58 4.14
N ILE A 73 -1.57 2.15 5.19
CA ILE A 73 -2.28 3.01 6.14
C ILE A 73 -1.69 2.80 7.53
N ASP A 74 -1.33 3.90 8.19
CA ASP A 74 -1.07 3.90 9.62
C ASP A 74 -2.40 3.70 10.36
N SER A 75 -2.61 2.52 10.96
CA SER A 75 -3.87 2.23 11.64
C SER A 75 -4.07 3.04 12.92
N THR A 76 -3.06 3.72 13.44
CA THR A 76 -3.18 4.61 14.61
C THR A 76 -3.61 6.02 14.23
N ASP A 77 -3.50 6.39 12.95
CA ASP A 77 -3.69 7.75 12.45
C ASP A 77 -5.12 7.98 11.94
N ARG A 78 -6.06 8.03 12.89
CA ARG A 78 -7.49 8.23 12.62
C ARG A 78 -7.78 9.58 11.95
N GLU A 79 -7.03 10.62 12.31
CA GLU A 79 -7.27 12.00 11.87
C GLU A 79 -7.00 12.18 10.39
N ARG A 80 -5.99 11.48 9.83
CA ARG A 80 -5.60 11.61 8.43
C ARG A 80 -6.25 10.57 7.49
N LEU A 81 -7.18 9.76 7.98
CA LEU A 81 -7.89 8.79 7.12
C LEU A 81 -8.71 9.44 6.00
N GLY A 82 -9.29 10.63 6.25
CA GLY A 82 -9.99 11.38 5.22
C GLY A 82 -9.07 11.77 4.06
N VAL A 83 -7.83 12.17 4.39
CA VAL A 83 -6.83 12.57 3.40
C VAL A 83 -6.45 11.39 2.50
N ILE A 84 -6.11 10.24 3.09
CA ILE A 84 -5.72 9.07 2.27
C ILE A 84 -6.89 8.50 1.48
N ARG A 85 -8.14 8.67 1.94
CA ARG A 85 -9.33 8.35 1.15
C ARG A 85 -9.41 9.22 -0.09
N GLU A 86 -9.24 10.53 0.02
CA GLU A 86 -9.26 11.45 -1.13
C GLU A 86 -8.18 11.06 -2.15
N GLU A 87 -6.97 10.75 -1.68
CA GLU A 87 -5.89 10.27 -2.55
C GLU A 87 -6.25 8.94 -3.23
N LEU A 88 -6.80 7.96 -2.51
CA LEU A 88 -7.24 6.68 -3.07
C LEU A 88 -8.24 6.89 -4.22
N TYR A 89 -9.28 7.69 -4.01
CA TYR A 89 -10.29 7.93 -5.05
C TYR A 89 -9.74 8.76 -6.22
N SER A 90 -8.83 9.70 -5.95
CA SER A 90 -8.11 10.43 -6.99
C SER A 90 -7.31 9.48 -7.89
N MET A 91 -6.55 8.56 -7.28
CA MET A 91 -5.79 7.54 -8.00
C MET A 91 -6.68 6.62 -8.85
N LEU A 92 -7.79 6.12 -8.29
CA LEU A 92 -8.68 5.19 -9.00
C LEU A 92 -9.44 5.84 -10.16
N ASN A 93 -9.53 7.17 -10.19
CA ASN A 93 -10.09 7.91 -11.33
C ASN A 93 -9.07 8.19 -12.43
N HIS A 94 -7.78 7.91 -12.20
CA HIS A 94 -6.73 8.12 -13.19
C HIS A 94 -6.75 7.03 -14.27
N GLU A 95 -6.66 7.42 -15.55
CA GLU A 95 -6.81 6.50 -16.69
C GLU A 95 -5.77 5.37 -16.72
N GLU A 96 -4.51 5.70 -16.42
CA GLU A 96 -3.39 4.74 -16.31
C GLU A 96 -3.63 3.66 -15.24
N LEU A 97 -4.46 3.94 -14.24
CA LEU A 97 -4.78 3.00 -13.15
C LEU A 97 -6.12 2.29 -13.35
N SER A 98 -6.81 2.50 -14.48
CA SER A 98 -8.16 1.98 -14.75
C SER A 98 -8.29 0.46 -14.61
N LYS A 99 -7.20 -0.29 -14.75
CA LYS A 99 -7.14 -1.76 -14.60
C LYS A 99 -6.42 -2.23 -13.34
N ALA A 100 -5.84 -1.31 -12.57
CA ALA A 100 -5.06 -1.66 -11.39
C ALA A 100 -5.97 -2.23 -10.28
N ASN A 101 -5.48 -3.26 -9.58
CA ASN A 101 -6.13 -3.77 -8.38
C ASN A 101 -5.54 -3.11 -7.12
N VAL A 102 -6.30 -3.05 -6.03
CA VAL A 102 -5.90 -2.34 -4.81
C VAL A 102 -5.71 -3.30 -3.64
N LEU A 103 -4.51 -3.35 -3.08
CA LEU A 103 -4.26 -3.95 -1.78
C LEU A 103 -4.10 -2.84 -0.75
N VAL A 104 -4.92 -2.85 0.29
CA VAL A 104 -4.80 -1.95 1.43
C VAL A 104 -4.11 -2.69 2.57
N TYR A 105 -2.96 -2.19 3.03
CA TYR A 105 -2.36 -2.63 4.29
C TYR A 105 -2.82 -1.74 5.43
N ALA A 106 -3.58 -2.34 6.36
CA ALA A 106 -3.87 -1.76 7.66
C ALA A 106 -2.66 -2.03 8.58
N ASN A 107 -1.64 -1.17 8.48
CA ASN A 107 -0.34 -1.36 9.12
C ASN A 107 -0.33 -0.85 10.58
N LYS A 108 0.67 -1.27 11.36
CA LYS A 108 0.88 -0.92 12.77
C LYS A 108 -0.16 -1.51 13.72
N GLN A 109 -0.61 -2.74 13.43
CA GLN A 109 -1.57 -3.46 14.28
C GLN A 109 -1.00 -3.86 15.64
N ASP A 110 0.32 -3.81 15.81
CA ASP A 110 1.03 -3.99 17.08
C ASP A 110 0.77 -2.87 18.09
N LEU A 111 0.36 -1.68 17.63
CA LEU A 111 0.15 -0.52 18.48
C LEU A 111 -1.26 -0.49 19.09
N LYS A 112 -1.32 -0.14 20.38
CA LYS A 112 -2.59 0.05 21.10
C LYS A 112 -3.39 1.19 20.46
N GLY A 113 -4.69 0.96 20.26
CA GLY A 113 -5.60 1.95 19.67
C GLY A 113 -5.61 1.95 18.14
N SER A 114 -4.83 1.07 17.50
CA SER A 114 -4.91 0.81 16.06
C SER A 114 -6.33 0.47 15.63
N MET A 115 -6.72 1.02 14.48
CA MET A 115 -7.96 0.68 13.80
C MET A 115 -7.88 -0.73 13.25
N THR A 116 -8.98 -1.46 13.39
CA THR A 116 -9.16 -2.73 12.68
C THR A 116 -9.27 -2.51 11.17
N ALA A 117 -8.96 -3.55 10.40
CA ALA A 117 -9.21 -3.55 8.95
C ALA A 117 -10.68 -3.22 8.61
N ALA A 118 -11.64 -3.65 9.44
CA ALA A 118 -13.06 -3.34 9.24
C ALA A 118 -13.37 -1.84 9.42
N GLU A 119 -12.78 -1.20 10.43
CA GLU A 119 -12.92 0.26 10.63
C GLU A 119 -12.33 1.05 9.47
N ILE A 120 -11.12 0.69 9.04
CA ILE A 120 -10.44 1.35 7.91
C ILE A 120 -11.26 1.16 6.63
N SER A 121 -11.68 -0.07 6.33
CA SER A 121 -12.50 -0.38 5.15
C SER A 121 -13.77 0.48 5.07
N ARG A 122 -14.46 0.64 6.20
CA ARG A 122 -15.65 1.50 6.30
C ARG A 122 -15.32 2.98 6.11
N GLN A 123 -14.22 3.48 6.69
CA GLN A 123 -13.87 4.90 6.58
C GLN A 123 -13.37 5.29 5.19
N LEU A 124 -12.64 4.40 4.51
CA LEU A 124 -12.26 4.56 3.11
C LEU A 124 -13.41 4.28 2.14
N ASP A 125 -14.53 3.76 2.63
CA ASP A 125 -15.67 3.35 1.81
C ASP A 125 -15.28 2.37 0.69
N LEU A 126 -14.46 1.35 1.01
CA LEU A 126 -13.94 0.43 0.00
C LEU A 126 -15.06 -0.32 -0.75
N THR A 127 -16.20 -0.54 -0.10
CA THR A 127 -17.38 -1.18 -0.71
C THR A 127 -17.97 -0.40 -1.88
N SER A 128 -17.75 0.91 -1.96
CA SER A 128 -18.18 1.75 -3.08
C SER A 128 -17.27 1.62 -4.30
N ILE A 129 -16.06 1.07 -4.16
CA ILE A 129 -15.16 0.78 -5.27
C ILE A 129 -15.69 -0.44 -6.04
N LYS A 130 -16.29 -0.19 -7.21
CA LYS A 130 -16.87 -1.25 -8.07
C LYS A 130 -16.00 -1.62 -9.26
N LYS A 131 -15.21 -0.68 -9.78
CA LYS A 131 -14.40 -0.88 -11.00
C LYS A 131 -13.10 -1.65 -10.75
N HIS A 132 -12.55 -1.55 -9.54
CA HIS A 132 -11.29 -2.18 -9.16
C HIS A 132 -11.56 -3.30 -8.17
N GLN A 133 -10.86 -4.43 -8.31
CA GLN A 133 -10.82 -5.41 -7.24
C GLN A 133 -9.95 -4.87 -6.12
N TRP A 134 -10.36 -5.13 -4.88
CA TRP A 134 -9.62 -4.69 -3.72
C TRP A 134 -9.58 -5.76 -2.63
N HIS A 135 -8.59 -5.61 -1.75
CA HIS A 135 -8.48 -6.36 -0.51
C HIS A 135 -7.86 -5.49 0.58
N ILE A 136 -8.21 -5.76 1.83
CA ILE A 136 -7.60 -5.13 2.99
C ILE A 136 -7.02 -6.20 3.90
N GLN A 137 -5.78 -6.00 4.31
CA GLN A 137 -5.02 -6.93 5.11
C GLN A 137 -4.44 -6.20 6.33
N SER A 138 -4.80 -6.65 7.52
CA SER A 138 -4.13 -6.24 8.76
C SER A 138 -2.68 -6.71 8.74
N CYS A 139 -1.74 -5.83 9.10
CA CYS A 139 -0.33 -6.20 9.13
C CYS A 139 0.49 -5.39 10.15
N CYS A 140 1.69 -5.87 10.41
CA CYS A 140 2.74 -5.14 11.11
C CYS A 140 4.02 -5.20 10.30
N ALA A 141 4.46 -4.04 9.79
CA ALA A 141 5.69 -3.93 9.02
C ALA A 141 6.94 -4.34 9.81
N LEU A 142 6.91 -4.20 11.15
CA LEU A 142 8.05 -4.53 12.02
C LEU A 142 8.19 -6.04 12.28
N THR A 143 7.08 -6.79 12.28
CA THR A 143 7.13 -8.24 12.52
C THR A 143 7.01 -9.04 11.22
N GLY A 144 6.57 -8.41 10.13
CA GLY A 144 6.22 -9.08 8.88
C GLY A 144 4.85 -9.77 8.91
N GLU A 145 4.16 -9.78 10.05
CA GLU A 145 2.83 -10.39 10.17
C GLU A 145 1.84 -9.75 9.19
N GLY A 146 1.10 -10.57 8.46
CA GLY A 146 0.08 -10.13 7.51
C GLY A 146 0.60 -9.73 6.14
N LEU A 147 1.90 -9.44 5.98
CA LEU A 147 2.44 -8.96 4.70
C LEU A 147 2.36 -10.01 3.60
N TYR A 148 2.75 -11.25 3.88
CA TYR A 148 2.73 -12.31 2.87
C TYR A 148 1.30 -12.76 2.50
N GLN A 149 0.32 -12.61 3.40
CA GLN A 149 -1.10 -12.82 3.11
C GLN A 149 -1.62 -11.79 2.10
N GLY A 150 -1.16 -10.53 2.21
CA GLY A 150 -1.44 -9.50 1.22
C GLY A 150 -0.82 -9.82 -0.14
N LEU A 151 0.43 -10.28 -0.18
CA LEU A 151 1.06 -10.75 -1.43
C LEU A 151 0.38 -11.99 -2.00
N GLU A 152 -0.11 -12.92 -1.17
CA GLU A 152 -0.87 -14.09 -1.63
C GLU A 152 -2.11 -13.65 -2.40
N TRP A 153 -2.82 -12.63 -1.91
CA TRP A 153 -3.96 -12.07 -2.61
C TRP A 153 -3.55 -11.49 -3.98
N ILE A 154 -2.44 -10.76 -4.07
CA ILE A 154 -1.91 -10.24 -5.34
C ILE A 154 -1.61 -11.39 -6.32
N VAL A 155 -0.90 -12.43 -5.87
CA VAL A 155 -0.57 -13.60 -6.70
C VAL A 155 -1.82 -14.32 -7.18
N GLY A 156 -2.85 -14.41 -6.35
CA GLY A 156 -4.15 -14.97 -6.71
C GLY A 156 -4.88 -14.20 -7.82
N ARG A 157 -4.51 -12.93 -8.07
CA ARG A 157 -5.04 -12.10 -9.17
C ARG A 157 -4.22 -12.21 -10.44
N LEU A 158 -2.90 -12.37 -10.33
CA LEU A 158 -2.03 -12.61 -11.49
C LEU A 158 -2.47 -13.85 -12.29
N LYS A 159 -2.81 -14.94 -11.58
CA LYS A 159 -3.22 -16.23 -12.20
C LYS A 159 -4.57 -16.22 -12.91
N LYS A 160 -5.35 -15.13 -12.80
CA LYS A 160 -6.70 -15.00 -13.39
C LYS A 160 -6.73 -14.15 -14.66
N THR A 161 -5.55 -13.76 -15.14
CA THR A 161 -5.32 -13.07 -16.42
C THR A 161 -4.79 -14.07 -17.43
#